data_AF-A0A7V0XVA8-F1
#
_entry.id   AF-A0A7V0XVA8-F1
#
_cell.length_a   1.000
_cell.length_b   1.000
_cell.length_c   1.000
_cell.angle_alpha   90.00
_cell.angle_beta   90.00
_cell.angle_gamma   90.00
#
_symmetry.space_group_name_H-M   'P 1'
#
loop_
_entity.id
_entity.type
_entity.pdbx_description
1 polymer ?
#
loop_
_entity_poly.entity_id
_entity_poly.type
_entity_poly.pdbx_seq_one_letter_code
_entity_poly.pdbx_strand_id
1 'polypeptide(L)'
;MKKRLTSSISHDLFLRMIGFGFGMGLIFPFFTFLLLDLPAHKVFKSLFFALCVSAGIIVGICNYFFFKKVVDLYLKQLQAKISSFRLRLKDLLWKKDTEFNQEDYLLQADSADTIGMITNEYNVFVSTLHRLLSSERKTATFLENLQKQVGIEVTAQTIVESFKDYFGADGGCLYKFENGLLEKINNCHLLIDNQALDQNYCYEIIKRGEIVVFEDIDNLPIRFNIGIGAIKPNAVAYLPLCYQFTKVGLCILSAHKDFKADFFPLKAGI
;
A
#
# COMPACT_ATOMS: atom_id res chain seq x y z
N MET A 1 -6.77 -26.98 -20.46
CA MET A 1 -5.74 -26.34 -21.32
C MET A 1 -6.36 -26.00 -22.68
N LYS A 2 -6.70 -24.73 -22.96
CA LYS A 2 -7.35 -24.34 -24.23
C LYS A 2 -6.35 -24.43 -25.39
N LYS A 3 -6.62 -25.30 -26.37
CA LYS A 3 -5.87 -25.34 -27.64
C LYS A 3 -6.01 -23.98 -28.34
N ARG A 4 -4.91 -23.23 -28.41
CA ARG A 4 -4.79 -22.04 -29.25
C ARG A 4 -4.55 -22.51 -30.69
N LEU A 5 -5.26 -21.92 -31.65
CA LEU A 5 -5.11 -22.24 -33.07
C LEU A 5 -3.89 -21.52 -33.67
N THR A 6 -3.50 -20.39 -33.09
CA THR A 6 -2.39 -19.55 -33.53
C THR A 6 -1.61 -18.98 -32.33
N SER A 7 -0.53 -18.24 -32.59
CA SER A 7 0.23 -17.50 -31.57
C SER A 7 -0.50 -16.26 -31.03
N SER A 8 -1.55 -15.77 -31.69
CA SER A 8 -2.23 -14.51 -31.39
C SER A 8 -3.71 -14.73 -31.07
N ILE A 9 -4.15 -14.24 -29.90
CA ILE A 9 -5.55 -14.32 -29.47
C ILE A 9 -6.48 -13.64 -30.49
N SER A 10 -6.03 -12.54 -31.10
CA SER A 10 -6.79 -11.82 -32.12
C SER A 10 -6.96 -12.64 -33.41
N HIS A 11 -5.96 -13.42 -33.80
CA HIS A 11 -6.05 -14.30 -34.96
C HIS A 11 -6.98 -15.49 -34.69
N ASP A 12 -6.90 -16.08 -33.50
CA ASP A 12 -7.83 -17.14 -33.09
C ASP A 12 -9.28 -16.65 -33.11
N LEU A 13 -9.52 -15.43 -32.63
CA LEU A 13 -10.84 -14.82 -32.65
C LEU A 13 -11.32 -14.56 -34.09
N PHE A 14 -10.45 -14.01 -34.94
CA PHE A 14 -10.76 -13.77 -36.35
C PHE A 14 -11.19 -15.06 -37.06
N LEU A 15 -10.41 -16.13 -36.89
CA LEU A 15 -10.69 -17.42 -37.53
C LEU A 15 -12.00 -18.02 -37.04
N ARG A 16 -12.32 -17.89 -35.74
CA ARG A 16 -13.60 -18.33 -35.16
C ARG A 16 -14.79 -17.52 -35.70
N MET A 17 -14.64 -16.20 -35.85
CA MET A 17 -15.72 -15.33 -36.35
C MET A 17 -16.00 -15.57 -37.84
N ILE A 18 -14.96 -15.76 -38.65
CA ILE A 18 -15.14 -16.18 -40.06
C ILE A 18 -15.73 -17.58 -40.14
N GLY A 19 -15.23 -18.53 -39.36
CA GLY A 19 -15.76 -19.90 -39.33
C GLY A 19 -17.25 -19.93 -38.97
N PHE A 20 -17.66 -19.10 -38.00
CA PHE A 20 -19.07 -18.94 -37.65
C PHE A 20 -19.88 -18.32 -38.79
N GLY A 21 -19.39 -17.24 -39.41
CA GLY A 21 -20.05 -16.61 -40.56
C GLY A 21 -20.21 -17.56 -41.76
N PHE A 22 -19.17 -18.32 -42.07
CA PHE A 22 -19.20 -19.36 -43.09
C PHE A 22 -20.21 -20.47 -42.76
N GLY A 23 -20.21 -20.97 -41.52
CA GLY A 23 -21.16 -21.97 -41.06
C GLY A 23 -22.61 -21.48 -41.17
N MET A 24 -22.89 -20.24 -40.74
CA MET A 24 -24.21 -19.64 -40.89
C MET A 24 -24.61 -19.52 -42.37
N GLY A 25 -23.68 -19.09 -43.23
CA GLY A 25 -23.91 -18.99 -44.68
C GLY A 25 -24.20 -20.33 -45.36
N LEU A 26 -23.62 -21.43 -44.89
CA LEU A 26 -23.90 -22.79 -45.37
C LEU A 26 -25.28 -23.30 -44.96
N ILE A 27 -25.74 -22.96 -43.74
CA ILE A 27 -27.00 -23.48 -43.21
C ILE A 27 -28.20 -22.64 -43.71
N PHE A 28 -27.99 -21.37 -44.05
CA PHE A 28 -29.04 -20.42 -44.45
C PHE A 28 -29.94 -20.91 -45.62
N PRO A 29 -29.39 -21.48 -46.72
CA PRO A 29 -30.21 -22.00 -47.81
C PRO A 29 -31.19 -23.09 -47.35
N PHE A 30 -30.78 -23.98 -46.45
CA PHE A 30 -31.64 -25.03 -45.91
C PHE A 30 -32.80 -24.44 -45.09
N PHE A 31 -32.56 -23.39 -44.31
CA PHE A 31 -33.62 -22.66 -43.62
C PHE A 31 -34.57 -21.99 -44.59
N THR A 32 -34.08 -21.36 -45.66
CA THR A 32 -34.97 -20.72 -46.64
C THR A 32 -35.84 -21.73 -47.40
N PHE A 33 -35.33 -22.94 -47.63
CA PHE A 33 -36.11 -24.02 -48.22
C PHE A 33 -37.13 -24.60 -47.23
N LEU A 34 -36.71 -24.98 -46.03
CA LEU A 34 -37.55 -25.70 -45.06
C LEU A 34 -38.54 -24.79 -44.32
N LEU A 35 -38.14 -23.55 -44.01
CA LEU A 35 -38.89 -22.63 -43.15
C LEU A 35 -39.69 -21.60 -43.96
N LEU A 36 -39.15 -21.12 -45.09
CA LEU A 36 -39.81 -20.14 -45.96
C LEU A 36 -40.48 -20.76 -47.20
N ASP A 37 -40.45 -22.09 -47.33
CA ASP A 37 -41.05 -22.87 -48.43
C ASP A 37 -40.70 -22.32 -49.82
N LEU A 38 -39.46 -21.84 -49.96
CA LEU A 38 -38.97 -21.29 -51.23
C LEU A 38 -38.67 -22.41 -52.23
N PRO A 39 -38.92 -22.22 -53.54
CA PRO A 39 -38.71 -23.25 -54.53
C PRO A 39 -37.25 -23.74 -54.57
N ALA A 40 -37.04 -25.05 -54.41
CA ALA A 40 -35.70 -25.66 -54.35
C ALA A 40 -34.79 -25.27 -55.52
N HIS A 41 -35.33 -25.13 -56.73
CA HIS A 41 -34.57 -24.75 -57.92
C HIS A 41 -33.97 -23.33 -57.87
N LYS A 42 -34.51 -22.43 -57.04
CA LYS A 42 -33.97 -21.08 -56.84
C LYS A 42 -32.96 -21.04 -55.69
N VAL A 43 -33.23 -21.78 -54.62
CA VAL A 43 -32.45 -21.80 -53.38
C VAL A 43 -31.14 -22.59 -53.55
N PHE A 44 -31.17 -23.73 -54.23
CA PHE A 44 -29.97 -24.54 -54.47
C PHE A 44 -29.19 -24.13 -55.73
N LYS A 45 -29.57 -23.02 -56.36
CA LYS A 45 -28.80 -22.46 -57.48
C LYS A 45 -27.44 -22.01 -56.95
N SER A 46 -26.35 -22.39 -57.63
CA SER A 46 -24.98 -22.09 -57.19
C SER A 46 -24.74 -20.62 -56.87
N LEU A 47 -25.40 -19.71 -57.60
CA LEU A 47 -25.31 -18.27 -57.38
C LEU A 47 -25.98 -17.83 -56.07
N PHE A 48 -27.17 -18.35 -55.74
CA PHE A 48 -27.85 -18.04 -54.47
C PHE A 48 -27.05 -18.58 -53.28
N PHE A 49 -26.55 -19.81 -53.40
CA PHE A 49 -25.70 -20.43 -52.39
C PHE A 49 -24.41 -19.63 -52.16
N ALA A 50 -23.72 -19.23 -53.24
CA ALA A 50 -22.51 -18.41 -53.15
C ALA A 50 -22.78 -17.05 -52.49
N LEU A 51 -23.93 -16.42 -52.77
CA LEU A 51 -24.35 -15.17 -52.12
C LEU A 51 -24.64 -15.35 -50.63
N CYS A 52 -25.24 -16.46 -50.22
CA CYS A 52 -25.49 -16.75 -48.80
C CYS A 52 -24.18 -16.95 -48.03
N VAL A 53 -23.25 -17.72 -48.60
CA VAL A 53 -21.94 -17.95 -48.00
C VAL A 53 -21.13 -16.66 -47.93
N SER A 54 -21.10 -15.85 -49.00
CA SER A 54 -20.36 -14.59 -49.00
C SER A 54 -20.94 -13.59 -48.01
N ALA A 55 -22.28 -13.47 -47.91
CA ALA A 55 -22.93 -12.65 -46.91
C ALA A 55 -22.57 -13.09 -45.48
N GLY A 56 -22.59 -14.39 -45.21
CA GLY A 56 -22.18 -14.95 -43.92
C GLY A 56 -20.73 -14.61 -43.56
N ILE A 57 -19.80 -14.74 -44.50
CA ILE A 57 -18.39 -14.37 -44.30
C ILE A 57 -18.26 -12.86 -44.03
N ILE A 58 -18.95 -12.00 -44.79
CA ILE A 58 -18.92 -10.54 -44.59
C ILE A 58 -19.39 -10.19 -43.18
N VAL A 59 -20.48 -10.79 -42.71
CA VAL A 59 -20.99 -10.60 -41.35
C VAL A 59 -19.94 -11.03 -40.31
N GLY A 60 -19.29 -12.18 -40.51
CA GLY A 60 -18.21 -12.65 -39.64
C GLY A 60 -17.03 -11.65 -39.56
N ILE A 61 -16.63 -11.09 -40.70
CA ILE A 61 -15.57 -10.07 -40.78
C ILE A 61 -15.99 -8.79 -40.05
N CYS A 62 -17.20 -8.28 -40.32
CA CYS A 62 -17.72 -7.09 -39.65
C CYS A 62 -17.78 -7.27 -38.13
N ASN A 63 -18.27 -8.43 -37.65
CA ASN A 63 -18.36 -8.72 -36.23
C ASN A 63 -16.98 -8.73 -35.56
N TYR A 64 -15.97 -9.31 -36.22
CA TYR A 64 -14.60 -9.22 -35.74
C TYR A 64 -14.11 -7.77 -35.61
N PHE A 65 -14.38 -6.91 -36.60
CA PHE A 65 -13.97 -5.51 -36.51
C PHE A 65 -14.65 -4.76 -35.37
N PHE A 66 -15.95 -4.99 -35.14
CA PHE A 66 -16.65 -4.41 -34.00
C PHE A 66 -16.01 -4.84 -32.68
N PHE A 67 -15.84 -6.14 -32.48
CA PHE A 67 -15.22 -6.66 -31.26
C PHE A 67 -13.79 -6.15 -31.09
N LYS A 68 -12.98 -6.20 -32.16
CA LYS A 68 -11.61 -5.71 -32.14
C LYS A 68 -11.57 -4.24 -31.76
N LYS A 69 -12.43 -3.40 -32.32
CA LYS A 69 -12.43 -1.96 -32.01
C LYS A 69 -12.71 -1.70 -30.54
N VAL A 70 -13.68 -2.38 -29.94
CA VAL A 70 -14.02 -2.20 -28.52
C VAL A 70 -12.89 -2.70 -27.61
N VAL A 71 -12.40 -3.93 -27.84
CA VAL A 71 -11.42 -4.56 -26.95
C VAL A 71 -10.01 -4.00 -27.14
N ASP A 72 -9.60 -3.72 -28.38
CA ASP A 72 -8.28 -3.17 -28.68
C ASP A 72 -8.10 -1.76 -28.10
N LEU A 73 -9.18 -0.96 -28.08
CA LEU A 73 -9.16 0.36 -27.46
C LEU A 73 -8.90 0.26 -25.96
N TYR A 74 -9.59 -0.64 -25.26
CA TYR A 74 -9.35 -0.91 -23.85
C TYR A 74 -7.93 -1.43 -23.60
N LEU A 75 -7.47 -2.44 -24.36
CA LEU A 75 -6.14 -3.02 -24.18
C LEU A 75 -5.03 -1.98 -24.42
N LYS A 76 -5.21 -1.08 -25.39
CA LYS A 76 -4.28 0.03 -25.64
C LYS A 76 -4.25 1.03 -24.49
N GLN A 77 -5.40 1.38 -23.91
CA GLN A 77 -5.46 2.25 -22.73
C GLN A 77 -4.76 1.62 -21.54
N LEU A 78 -5.02 0.35 -21.26
CA LEU A 78 -4.34 -0.41 -20.20
C LEU A 78 -2.82 -0.47 -20.44
N GLN A 79 -2.39 -0.78 -21.67
CA GLN A 79 -0.97 -0.79 -22.03
C GLN A 79 -0.32 0.58 -21.84
N ALA A 80 -0.97 1.66 -22.26
CA ALA A 80 -0.47 3.02 -22.13
C ALA A 80 -0.31 3.41 -20.66
N LYS A 81 -1.32 3.12 -19.82
CA LYS A 81 -1.28 3.39 -18.37
C LYS A 81 -0.17 2.58 -17.68
N ILE A 82 -0.07 1.28 -17.95
CA ILE A 82 1.03 0.44 -17.43
C ILE A 82 2.40 0.99 -17.86
N SER A 83 2.56 1.37 -19.13
CA SER A 83 3.83 1.89 -19.63
C SER A 83 4.20 3.22 -19.00
N SER A 84 3.23 4.12 -18.83
CA SER A 84 3.41 5.41 -18.15
C SER A 84 3.76 5.23 -16.68
N PHE A 85 3.05 4.33 -15.99
CA PHE A 85 3.31 3.98 -14.60
C PHE A 85 4.71 3.38 -14.44
N ARG A 86 5.13 2.47 -15.33
CA ARG A 86 6.47 1.88 -15.30
C ARG A 86 7.58 2.93 -15.45
N LEU A 87 7.42 3.89 -16.36
CA LEU A 87 8.41 4.96 -16.56
C LEU A 87 8.51 5.86 -15.33
N ARG A 88 7.38 6.23 -14.74
CA ARG A 88 7.32 7.08 -13.54
C ARG A 88 7.79 6.34 -12.29
N LEU A 89 7.44 5.07 -12.17
CA LEU A 89 7.94 4.17 -11.13
C LEU A 89 9.46 4.08 -11.19
N LYS A 90 10.00 4.06 -12.41
CA LYS A 90 11.44 4.14 -12.62
C LYS A 90 11.96 5.38 -11.91
N ASP A 91 11.49 6.55 -12.32
CA ASP A 91 11.93 7.84 -11.75
C ASP A 91 11.73 7.95 -10.22
N LEU A 92 10.64 7.40 -9.69
CA LEU A 92 10.37 7.35 -8.24
C LEU A 92 11.40 6.52 -7.46
N LEU A 93 11.94 5.45 -8.03
CA LEU A 93 12.96 4.66 -7.34
C LEU A 93 14.30 5.40 -7.26
N TRP A 94 14.61 6.28 -8.22
CA TRP A 94 15.91 6.97 -8.27
C TRP A 94 15.89 8.45 -7.84
N LYS A 95 14.75 9.14 -7.86
CA LYS A 95 14.63 10.57 -7.52
C LYS A 95 13.79 10.79 -6.27
N LYS A 96 14.36 11.46 -5.26
CA LYS A 96 13.72 11.72 -3.95
C LYS A 96 12.47 12.61 -4.04
N ASP A 97 12.46 13.62 -4.91
CA ASP A 97 11.45 14.70 -4.89
C ASP A 97 10.40 14.61 -6.01
N THR A 98 10.16 13.43 -6.58
CA THR A 98 9.10 13.31 -7.61
C THR A 98 7.74 13.19 -6.94
N GLU A 99 6.89 14.20 -7.12
CA GLU A 99 5.47 14.13 -6.77
C GLU A 99 4.79 13.00 -7.55
N PHE A 100 4.16 12.08 -6.82
CA PHE A 100 3.33 11.03 -7.39
C PHE A 100 1.89 11.29 -7.03
N ASN A 101 1.12 11.78 -8.00
CA ASN A 101 -0.33 11.79 -7.88
C ASN A 101 -0.88 10.44 -8.35
N GLN A 102 -1.45 9.67 -7.43
CA GLN A 102 -1.94 8.33 -7.71
C GLN A 102 -3.08 8.34 -8.74
N GLU A 103 -3.91 9.39 -8.75
CA GLU A 103 -5.10 9.50 -9.61
C GLU A 103 -4.75 9.49 -11.11
N ASP A 104 -3.57 9.98 -11.48
CA ASP A 104 -3.10 10.04 -12.87
C ASP A 104 -2.91 8.65 -13.49
N TYR A 105 -2.73 7.62 -12.65
CA TYR A 105 -2.41 6.25 -13.07
C TYR A 105 -3.57 5.28 -12.89
N LEU A 106 -4.64 5.70 -12.21
CA LEU A 106 -5.83 4.88 -12.11
C LEU A 106 -6.57 4.85 -13.46
N LEU A 107 -7.22 3.71 -13.69
CA LEU A 107 -8.15 3.51 -14.79
C LEU A 107 -9.59 3.66 -14.27
N GLN A 108 -10.47 4.22 -15.10
CA GLN A 108 -11.90 4.29 -14.79
C GLN A 108 -12.53 2.91 -15.00
N ALA A 109 -13.21 2.42 -13.97
CA ALA A 109 -13.89 1.13 -14.00
C ALA A 109 -15.32 1.28 -14.53
N ASP A 110 -15.46 1.46 -15.85
CA ASP A 110 -16.76 1.73 -16.49
C ASP A 110 -17.51 0.45 -16.93
N SER A 111 -16.98 -0.73 -16.63
CA SER A 111 -17.56 -2.01 -17.04
C SER A 111 -17.83 -2.92 -15.85
N ALA A 112 -18.93 -3.67 -15.89
CA ALA A 112 -19.29 -4.68 -14.88
C ALA A 112 -18.79 -6.09 -15.23
N ASP A 113 -18.15 -6.26 -16.38
CA ASP A 113 -17.65 -7.54 -16.85
C ASP A 113 -16.18 -7.79 -16.46
N THR A 114 -15.55 -8.79 -17.09
CA THR A 114 -14.13 -9.11 -16.86
C THR A 114 -13.18 -7.94 -17.11
N ILE A 115 -13.53 -7.00 -18.00
CA ILE A 115 -12.73 -5.79 -18.24
C ILE A 115 -12.73 -4.90 -17.00
N GLY A 116 -13.90 -4.75 -16.35
CA GLY A 116 -14.04 -4.05 -15.07
C GLY A 116 -13.22 -4.68 -13.95
N MET A 117 -13.28 -6.01 -13.84
CA MET A 117 -12.48 -6.74 -12.84
C MET A 117 -10.98 -6.53 -13.05
N ILE A 118 -10.48 -6.64 -14.28
CA ILE A 118 -9.06 -6.39 -14.60
C ILE A 118 -8.68 -4.94 -14.24
N THR A 119 -9.56 -3.99 -14.54
CA THR A 119 -9.35 -2.57 -14.21
C THR A 119 -9.23 -2.37 -12.70
N ASN A 120 -10.11 -2.99 -11.91
CA ASN A 120 -10.08 -2.90 -10.45
C ASN A 120 -8.80 -3.53 -9.88
N GLU A 121 -8.42 -4.73 -10.33
CA GLU A 121 -7.19 -5.40 -9.89
C GLU A 121 -5.94 -4.57 -10.21
N TYR A 122 -5.90 -3.93 -11.38
CA TYR A 122 -4.81 -3.02 -11.73
C TYR A 122 -4.76 -1.80 -10.78
N ASN A 123 -5.91 -1.18 -10.49
CA ASN A 123 -6.00 -0.05 -9.58
C ASN A 123 -5.54 -0.43 -8.15
N VAL A 124 -5.97 -1.61 -7.66
CA VAL A 124 -5.52 -2.16 -6.37
C VAL A 124 -4.01 -2.36 -6.38
N PHE A 125 -3.45 -2.95 -7.44
CA PHE A 125 -2.01 -3.12 -7.58
C PHE A 125 -1.25 -1.79 -7.52
N VAL A 126 -1.67 -0.79 -8.30
CA VAL A 126 -1.04 0.55 -8.32
C VAL A 126 -1.08 1.20 -6.94
N SER A 127 -2.23 1.15 -6.26
CA SER A 127 -2.39 1.73 -4.92
C SER A 127 -1.53 1.04 -3.87
N THR A 128 -1.42 -0.28 -3.94
CA THR A 128 -0.62 -1.08 -3.01
C THR A 128 0.87 -0.79 -3.18
N LEU A 129 1.34 -0.73 -4.43
CA LEU A 129 2.73 -0.44 -4.74
C LEU A 129 3.11 0.98 -4.32
N HIS A 130 2.23 1.97 -4.56
CA HIS A 130 2.44 3.33 -4.07
C HIS A 130 2.57 3.38 -2.54
N ARG A 131 1.70 2.67 -1.80
CA ARG A 131 1.79 2.58 -0.34
C ARG A 131 3.14 2.02 0.12
N LEU A 132 3.60 0.93 -0.49
CA LEU A 132 4.90 0.32 -0.17
C LEU A 132 6.06 1.29 -0.39
N LEU A 133 6.13 1.95 -1.55
CA LEU A 133 7.19 2.93 -1.83
C LEU A 133 7.14 4.14 -0.90
N SER A 134 5.94 4.62 -0.59
CA SER A 134 5.76 5.72 0.36
C SER A 134 6.26 5.33 1.75
N SER A 135 6.05 4.07 2.16
CA SER A 135 6.53 3.55 3.44
C SER A 135 8.05 3.49 3.47
N GLU A 136 8.69 2.92 2.44
CA GLU A 136 10.16 2.89 2.38
C GLU A 136 10.77 4.28 2.39
N ARG A 137 10.22 5.21 1.61
CA ARG A 137 10.68 6.61 1.61
C ARG A 137 10.53 7.25 2.98
N LYS A 138 9.40 7.06 3.67
CA LYS A 138 9.20 7.56 5.04
C LYS A 138 10.25 7.01 6.00
N THR A 139 10.56 5.71 5.93
CA THR A 139 11.63 5.10 6.75
C THR A 139 13.00 5.68 6.40
N ALA A 140 13.32 5.84 5.12
CA ALA A 140 14.60 6.39 4.68
C ALA A 140 14.76 7.88 5.05
N THR A 141 13.71 8.69 4.88
CA THR A 141 13.67 10.09 5.31
C THR A 141 13.73 10.20 6.83
N PHE A 142 13.08 9.29 7.56
CA PHE A 142 13.21 9.22 9.02
C PHE A 142 14.66 8.94 9.44
N LEU A 143 15.31 7.94 8.85
CA LEU A 143 16.72 7.65 9.10
C LEU A 143 17.65 8.80 8.70
N GLU A 144 17.37 9.48 7.58
CA GLU A 144 18.13 10.65 7.15
C GLU A 144 17.91 11.85 8.08
N ASN A 145 16.71 12.05 8.61
CA ASN A 145 16.42 13.08 9.60
C ASN A 145 17.14 12.77 10.92
N LEU A 146 17.18 11.50 11.34
CA LEU A 146 18.01 11.06 12.46
C LEU A 146 19.50 11.34 12.22
N GLN A 147 19.99 11.12 10.98
CA GLN A 147 21.38 11.41 10.62
C GLN A 147 21.68 12.91 10.47
N LYS A 148 20.72 13.73 10.03
CA LYS A 148 20.88 15.20 9.91
C LYS A 148 20.81 15.90 11.26
N GLN A 149 20.13 15.31 12.25
CA GLN A 149 20.06 15.81 13.61
C GLN A 149 21.20 15.27 14.50
N VAL A 150 22.46 15.44 14.06
CA VAL A 150 23.63 15.38 14.98
C VAL A 150 23.62 16.65 15.84
N GLY A 151 22.61 16.72 16.68
CA GLY A 151 22.40 17.57 17.83
C GLY A 151 21.54 16.72 18.74
N ILE A 152 22.20 16.05 19.71
CA ILE A 152 21.63 15.00 20.58
C ILE A 152 20.28 15.43 21.19
N GLU A 153 20.10 16.74 21.41
CA GLU A 153 18.91 17.38 21.96
C GLU A 153 17.68 17.37 21.03
N VAL A 154 17.83 17.65 19.72
CA VAL A 154 16.70 17.74 18.78
C VAL A 154 16.18 16.34 18.41
N THR A 155 17.08 15.38 18.28
CA THR A 155 16.73 13.97 18.08
C THR A 155 15.96 13.43 19.28
N ALA A 156 16.40 13.77 20.50
CA ALA A 156 15.71 13.37 21.71
C ALA A 156 14.28 13.93 21.80
N GLN A 157 14.04 15.14 21.32
CA GLN A 157 12.70 15.71 21.24
C GLN A 157 11.81 14.96 20.26
N THR A 158 12.31 14.71 19.06
CA THR A 158 11.56 13.97 18.03
C THR A 158 11.19 12.55 18.48
N ILE A 159 12.11 11.87 19.17
CA ILE A 159 11.87 10.52 19.73
C ILE A 159 10.77 10.56 20.79
N VAL A 160 10.84 11.50 21.73
CA VAL A 160 9.85 11.60 22.82
C VAL A 160 8.47 11.97 22.28
N GLU A 161 8.37 12.89 21.31
CA GLU A 161 7.11 13.23 20.65
C GLU A 161 6.50 12.03 19.92
N SER A 162 7.32 11.30 19.16
CA SER A 162 6.85 10.09 18.45
C SER A 162 6.35 9.00 19.41
N PHE A 163 7.01 8.82 20.55
CA PHE A 163 6.57 7.86 21.58
C PHE A 163 5.32 8.32 22.30
N LYS A 164 5.17 9.62 22.58
CA LYS A 164 3.94 10.17 23.13
C LYS A 164 2.74 9.90 22.23
N ASP A 165 2.89 10.15 20.93
CA ASP A 165 1.82 9.92 19.96
C ASP A 165 1.46 8.45 19.83
N TYR A 166 2.48 7.57 19.83
CA TYR A 166 2.28 6.13 19.69
C TYR A 166 1.65 5.48 20.94
N PHE A 167 2.17 5.78 22.15
CA PHE A 167 1.71 5.17 23.41
C PHE A 167 0.59 5.96 24.10
N GLY A 168 0.24 7.15 23.60
CA GLY A 168 -0.75 8.03 24.22
C GLY A 168 -0.25 8.67 25.51
N ALA A 169 1.04 8.98 25.61
CA ALA A 169 1.64 9.63 26.77
C ALA A 169 1.50 11.16 26.71
N ASP A 170 1.28 11.79 27.86
CA ASP A 170 1.11 13.25 27.97
C ASP A 170 2.45 13.98 28.11
N GLY A 171 3.48 13.28 28.59
CA GLY A 171 4.83 13.83 28.77
C GLY A 171 5.88 12.74 28.76
N GLY A 172 7.11 13.13 28.46
CA GLY A 172 8.23 12.20 28.41
C GLY A 172 9.58 12.88 28.53
N CYS A 173 10.60 12.12 28.87
CA CYS A 173 11.98 12.59 28.93
C CYS A 173 12.95 11.49 28.50
N LEU A 174 14.11 11.93 28.02
CA LEU A 174 15.16 11.04 27.56
C LEU A 174 16.41 11.21 28.42
N TYR A 175 16.97 10.09 28.87
CA TYR A 175 18.24 10.01 29.58
C TYR A 175 19.26 9.23 28.74
N LYS A 176 20.48 9.76 28.68
CA LYS A 176 21.67 9.06 28.21
C LYS A 176 22.31 8.35 29.40
N PHE A 177 22.85 7.16 29.18
CA PHE A 177 23.72 6.54 30.16
C PHE A 177 25.18 6.74 29.76
N GLU A 178 25.93 7.53 30.54
CA GLU A 178 27.35 7.82 30.29
C GLU A 178 28.12 7.86 31.62
N ASN A 179 29.29 7.21 31.66
CA ASN A 179 30.16 7.16 32.84
C ASN A 179 29.49 6.69 34.15
N GLY A 180 28.48 5.83 34.07
CA GLY A 180 27.78 5.33 35.26
C GLY A 180 26.67 6.24 35.79
N LEU A 181 26.38 7.35 35.11
CA LEU A 181 25.36 8.33 35.51
C LEU A 181 24.33 8.51 34.38
N LEU A 182 23.07 8.77 34.76
CA LEU A 182 22.03 9.17 33.83
C LEU A 182 22.06 10.68 33.61
N GLU A 183 22.47 11.07 32.41
CA GLU A 183 22.43 12.47 31.99
C GLU A 183 21.13 12.73 31.24
N LYS A 184 20.39 13.76 31.66
CA LYS A 184 19.13 14.12 31.03
C LYS A 184 19.40 14.84 29.71
N ILE A 185 19.01 14.22 28.60
CA ILE A 185 19.16 14.83 27.26
C ILE A 185 18.01 15.80 26.98
N ASN A 186 16.78 15.43 27.33
CA ASN A 186 15.61 16.23 27.00
C ASN A 186 14.46 16.10 27.99
N ASN A 187 13.58 17.10 27.99
CA ASN A 187 12.38 17.19 28.79
C ASN A 187 11.18 17.69 27.98
N CYS A 188 10.19 16.84 27.74
CA CYS A 188 8.93 17.24 27.12
C CYS A 188 7.80 17.18 28.16
N HIS A 189 7.50 18.34 28.74
CA HIS A 189 6.37 18.59 29.66
C HIS A 189 6.42 17.85 31.01
N LEU A 190 7.57 17.30 31.39
CA LEU A 190 7.80 16.72 32.71
C LEU A 190 8.60 17.66 33.62
N LEU A 191 8.35 17.60 34.92
CA LEU A 191 9.22 18.08 35.99
C LEU A 191 9.71 16.82 36.69
N ILE A 192 11.01 16.57 36.59
CA ILE A 192 11.66 15.43 37.24
C ILE A 192 12.74 16.01 38.12
N ASP A 193 12.67 15.71 39.41
CA ASP A 193 13.77 15.96 40.31
C ASP A 193 14.84 14.89 40.09
N ASN A 194 15.88 15.25 39.34
CA ASN A 194 16.99 14.35 39.01
C ASN A 194 17.76 13.89 40.26
N GLN A 195 17.67 14.62 41.39
CA GLN A 195 18.32 14.21 42.64
C GLN A 195 17.51 13.16 43.41
N ALA A 196 16.20 13.11 43.18
CA ALA A 196 15.30 12.13 43.77
C ALA A 196 15.14 10.85 42.93
N LEU A 197 15.67 10.83 41.71
CA LEU A 197 15.63 9.65 40.83
C LEU A 197 16.70 8.62 41.27
N ASP A 198 16.28 7.41 41.64
CA ASP A 198 17.19 6.32 41.99
C ASP A 198 17.97 5.85 40.75
N GLN A 199 19.21 6.33 40.64
CA GLN A 199 20.14 6.03 39.56
C GLN A 199 20.46 4.53 39.47
N ASN A 200 20.57 3.83 40.61
CA ASN A 200 20.89 2.40 40.64
C ASN A 200 19.73 1.58 40.12
N TYR A 201 18.50 1.96 40.51
CA TYR A 201 17.30 1.29 40.03
C TYR A 201 17.07 1.51 38.53
N CYS A 202 17.25 2.73 38.04
CA CYS A 202 17.17 3.04 36.61
C CYS A 202 18.24 2.27 35.80
N TYR A 203 19.45 2.16 36.34
CA TYR A 203 20.52 1.36 35.73
C TYR A 203 20.15 -0.13 35.65
N GLU A 204 19.56 -0.70 36.69
CA GLU A 204 19.10 -2.09 36.69
C GLU A 204 18.02 -2.33 35.62
N ILE A 205 17.11 -1.38 35.40
CA ILE A 205 16.10 -1.45 34.32
C ILE A 205 16.78 -1.45 32.95
N ILE A 206 17.72 -0.54 32.71
CA ILE A 206 18.52 -0.50 31.48
C ILE A 206 19.28 -1.81 31.28
N LYS A 207 19.84 -2.36 32.37
CA LYS A 207 20.61 -3.60 32.34
C LYS A 207 19.74 -4.83 32.03
N ARG A 208 18.51 -4.87 32.55
CA ARG A 208 17.55 -5.94 32.27
C ARG A 208 16.96 -5.82 30.86
N GLY A 209 16.84 -4.61 30.32
CA GLY A 209 16.21 -4.37 29.03
C GLY A 209 14.69 -4.55 29.05
N GLU A 210 14.11 -4.62 30.25
CA GLU A 210 12.68 -4.82 30.45
C GLU A 210 11.97 -3.48 30.60
N ILE A 211 10.84 -3.33 29.91
CA ILE A 211 9.95 -2.18 30.10
C ILE A 211 9.23 -2.37 31.43
N VAL A 212 9.33 -1.36 32.30
CA VAL A 212 8.65 -1.34 33.60
C VAL A 212 7.56 -0.28 33.58
N VAL A 213 6.33 -0.67 33.90
CA VAL A 213 5.19 0.25 34.01
C VAL A 213 4.78 0.32 35.47
N PHE A 214 4.69 1.53 36.00
CA PHE A 214 4.25 1.83 37.35
C PHE A 214 2.81 2.31 37.33
N GLU A 215 1.94 1.55 37.98
CA GLU A 215 0.54 1.92 38.23
C GLU A 215 0.37 2.63 39.59
N ASP A 216 1.31 2.42 40.53
CA ASP A 216 1.39 3.14 41.80
C ASP A 216 2.55 4.15 41.79
N ILE A 217 2.21 5.44 41.77
CA ILE A 217 3.13 6.55 41.47
C ILE A 217 3.39 7.41 42.70
N ASP A 218 2.82 7.08 43.86
CA ASP A 218 2.82 8.00 45.00
C ASP A 218 4.21 8.37 45.52
N ASN A 219 5.20 7.51 45.27
CA ASN A 219 6.61 7.70 45.65
C ASN A 219 7.54 8.10 44.49
N LEU A 220 7.04 8.30 43.26
CA LEU A 220 7.89 8.69 42.13
C LEU A 220 8.08 10.22 42.04
N PRO A 221 9.31 10.71 41.77
CA PRO A 221 9.62 12.14 41.69
C PRO A 221 9.25 12.77 40.33
N ILE A 222 8.18 12.29 39.68
CA ILE A 222 7.78 12.69 38.33
C ILE A 222 6.47 13.46 38.40
N ARG A 223 6.45 14.68 37.84
CA ARG A 223 5.25 15.52 37.75
C ARG A 223 5.11 16.14 36.36
N PHE A 224 3.90 16.47 35.92
CA PHE A 224 3.67 17.27 34.72
C PHE A 224 3.88 18.75 35.00
N ASN A 225 4.51 19.49 34.07
CA ASN A 225 4.48 20.94 34.09
C ASN A 225 3.27 21.45 33.32
N ILE A 226 2.32 22.12 33.98
CA ILE A 226 1.16 22.74 33.32
C ILE A 226 1.24 24.28 33.27
N GLY A 227 2.42 24.86 33.50
CA GLY A 227 2.67 26.30 33.43
C GLY A 227 2.19 27.09 34.65
N ILE A 228 1.12 26.64 35.32
CA ILE A 228 0.56 27.25 36.55
C ILE A 228 0.79 26.40 37.82
N GLY A 229 1.43 25.24 37.69
CA GLY A 229 1.65 24.29 38.78
C GLY A 229 2.14 22.94 38.26
N ALA A 230 2.17 21.94 39.16
CA ALA A 230 2.61 20.59 38.84
C ALA A 230 1.56 19.55 39.21
N ILE A 231 1.23 18.63 38.28
CA ILE A 231 0.23 17.56 38.46
C ILE A 231 0.93 16.19 38.50
N LYS A 232 0.46 15.27 39.36
CA LYS A 232 0.96 13.88 39.39
C LYS A 232 0.41 13.07 38.19
N PRO A 233 1.23 12.27 37.49
CA PRO A 233 0.73 11.32 36.50
C PRO A 233 0.00 10.13 37.14
N ASN A 234 -0.84 9.46 36.36
CA ASN A 234 -1.57 8.23 36.75
C ASN A 234 -0.91 6.95 36.24
N ALA A 235 -0.07 7.04 35.20
CA ALA A 235 0.78 5.95 34.74
C ALA A 235 2.18 6.49 34.40
N VAL A 236 3.23 5.75 34.76
CA VAL A 236 4.62 6.04 34.36
C VAL A 236 5.28 4.79 33.79
N ALA A 237 5.92 4.90 32.64
CA ALA A 237 6.63 3.79 32.00
C ALA A 237 8.11 4.12 31.81
N TYR A 238 8.97 3.16 32.12
CA TYR A 238 10.42 3.22 31.96
C TYR A 238 10.79 2.30 30.81
N LEU A 239 11.28 2.88 29.72
CA LEU A 239 11.60 2.21 28.47
C LEU A 239 13.12 2.23 28.25
N PRO A 240 13.82 1.11 28.44
CA PRO A 240 15.25 1.04 28.16
C PRO A 240 15.51 1.15 26.66
N LEU A 241 16.51 1.95 26.28
CA LEU A 241 16.89 2.17 24.89
C LEU A 241 18.15 1.39 24.56
N CYS A 242 18.00 0.44 23.63
CA CYS A 242 19.07 -0.38 23.12
C CYS A 242 19.31 -0.03 21.65
N TYR A 243 20.57 0.14 21.26
CA TYR A 243 20.98 0.20 19.86
C TYR A 243 21.86 -1.01 19.56
N GLN A 244 21.36 -1.90 18.71
CA GLN A 244 21.96 -3.22 18.48
C GLN A 244 22.11 -3.99 19.81
N PHE A 245 23.33 -4.06 20.35
CA PHE A 245 23.64 -4.74 21.61
C PHE A 245 24.16 -3.79 22.70
N THR A 246 24.16 -2.49 22.43
CA THR A 246 24.64 -1.46 23.35
C THR A 246 23.46 -0.77 24.00
N LYS A 247 23.47 -0.75 25.33
CA LYS A 247 22.49 -0.01 26.14
C LYS A 247 22.85 1.47 26.11
N VAL A 248 21.97 2.28 25.52
CA VAL A 248 22.27 3.69 25.20
C VAL A 248 21.63 4.64 26.20
N GLY A 249 20.49 4.27 26.79
CA GLY A 249 19.79 5.16 27.71
C GLY A 249 18.43 4.65 28.19
N LEU A 250 17.63 5.58 28.70
CA LEU A 250 16.31 5.33 29.26
C LEU A 250 15.35 6.43 28.80
N CYS A 251 14.20 6.03 28.28
CA CYS A 251 13.09 6.93 28.02
C CYS A 251 12.05 6.73 29.14
N ILE A 252 11.64 7.82 29.78
CA ILE A 252 10.54 7.78 30.77
C ILE A 252 9.34 8.47 30.14
N LEU A 253 8.22 7.76 30.09
CA LEU A 253 6.93 8.27 29.61
C LEU A 253 5.96 8.36 30.77
N SER A 254 5.06 9.32 30.70
CA SER A 254 4.05 9.57 31.73
C SER A 254 2.72 9.90 31.08
N ALA A 255 1.64 9.41 31.67
CA ALA A 255 0.28 9.64 31.20
C ALA A 255 -0.65 9.99 32.37
N HIS A 256 -1.62 10.84 32.09
CA HIS A 256 -2.71 11.24 32.98
C HIS A 256 -3.88 10.23 32.92
N LYS A 257 -3.87 9.32 31.95
CA LYS A 257 -4.72 8.13 31.84
C LYS A 257 -3.82 6.91 31.65
N ASP A 258 -4.42 5.73 31.52
CA ASP A 258 -3.67 4.53 31.11
C ASP A 258 -3.10 4.72 29.69
N PHE A 259 -1.93 4.11 29.43
CA PHE A 259 -1.32 4.13 28.10
C PHE A 259 -2.25 3.49 27.07
N LYS A 260 -2.36 4.09 25.88
CA LYS A 260 -3.31 3.67 24.83
C LYS A 260 -2.87 2.41 24.09
N ALA A 261 -1.57 2.13 24.06
CA ALA A 261 -0.99 1.03 23.30
C ALA A 261 -0.13 0.16 24.22
N ASP A 262 -0.19 -1.15 23.99
CA ASP A 262 0.64 -2.11 24.72
C ASP A 262 2.11 -1.96 24.38
N PHE A 263 2.98 -2.10 25.40
CA PHE A 263 4.44 -2.05 25.23
C PHE A 263 5.04 -3.36 24.67
N PHE A 264 4.19 -4.38 24.41
CA PHE A 264 4.59 -5.69 23.86
C PHE A 264 5.31 -5.70 22.50
N PRO A 265 4.99 -4.84 21.51
CA PRO A 265 5.67 -4.87 20.20
C PRO A 265 7.16 -4.48 20.29
N LEU A 266 7.58 -3.76 21.34
CA LEU A 266 8.98 -3.41 21.57
C LEU A 266 9.79 -4.55 22.22
N LYS A 267 9.16 -5.56 22.81
CA LYS A 267 9.85 -6.74 23.34
C LYS A 267 10.32 -7.71 22.24
N ALA A 268 9.75 -7.61 21.03
CA ALA A 268 10.00 -8.54 19.93
C ALA A 268 11.10 -8.08 18.95
N GLY A 269 11.63 -6.86 19.12
CA GLY A 269 12.60 -6.23 18.21
C GLY A 269 13.97 -5.92 18.82
N ILE A 270 14.27 -6.45 20.01
CA ILE A 270 15.60 -6.42 20.65
C ILE A 270 16.22 -7.81 20.54
#